data_AF-C4FKY9-F1
#
_entry.id   AF-C4FKY9-F1
#
_cell.length_a   1.000
_cell.length_b   1.000
_cell.length_c   1.000
_cell.angle_alpha   90.00
_cell.angle_beta   90.00
_cell.angle_gamma   90.00
#
_symmetry.space_group_name_H-M   'P 1'
#
loop_
_entity.id
_entity.type
_entity.pdbx_description
1 polymer ?
#
loop_
_entity_poly.entity_id
_entity_poly.type
_entity_poly.pdbx_seq_one_letter_code
_entity_poly.pdbx_strand_id
1 'polypeptide(L)' 'MKTLEKLEVDFKEVSFLCKCGEENKKVILVINGYGFDDVKCKNCGRRAMVEYDNKVISVKS' A
#
# COMPACT_ATOMS: atom_id res chain seq x y z
N MET A 1 -13.59 -0.92 30.40
CA MET A 1 -12.50 -1.04 29.41
C MET A 1 -12.74 0.00 28.33
N LYS A 2 -11.78 0.87 28.03
CA LYS A 2 -11.86 1.77 26.87
C LYS A 2 -11.52 0.93 25.64
N THR A 3 -12.47 0.77 24.71
CA THR A 3 -12.21 0.17 23.41
C THR A 3 -11.23 1.08 22.68
N LEU A 4 -9.99 0.61 22.49
CA LEU A 4 -9.03 1.23 21.58
C LEU A 4 -9.66 1.22 20.17
N GLU A 5 -9.42 2.27 19.39
CA GLU A 5 -9.97 2.48 18.06
C GLU A 5 -9.97 1.18 17.24
N LYS A 6 -11.07 0.90 16.53
CA LYS A 6 -11.16 -0.29 15.66
C LYS A 6 -10.03 -0.21 14.65
N LEU A 7 -9.10 -1.17 14.69
CA LEU A 7 -8.08 -1.34 13.67
C LEU A 7 -8.74 -1.95 12.44
N GLU A 8 -8.78 -1.21 11.33
CA GLU A 8 -9.20 -1.74 10.04
C GLU A 8 -7.95 -2.27 9.32
N VAL A 9 -7.96 -3.57 9.01
CA VAL A 9 -6.84 -4.25 8.36
C VAL A 9 -7.33 -4.89 7.08
N ASP A 10 -6.77 -4.47 5.95
CA ASP A 10 -7.11 -4.91 4.61
C ASP A 10 -5.87 -5.40 3.85
N PHE A 11 -6.08 -6.23 2.84
CA PHE A 11 -5.07 -6.53 1.82
C PHE A 11 -5.49 -5.92 0.49
N LYS A 12 -4.64 -5.09 -0.11
CA LYS A 12 -4.91 -4.42 -1.39
C LYS A 12 -3.88 -4.81 -2.45
N GLU A 13 -4.34 -5.10 -3.66
CA GLU A 13 -3.48 -5.24 -4.83
C GLU A 13 -3.17 -3.86 -5.40
N VAL A 14 -1.88 -3.56 -5.55
CA VAL A 14 -1.34 -2.34 -6.14
C VAL A 14 -0.51 -2.71 -7.36
N SER A 15 -0.80 -2.07 -8.49
CA SER A 15 -0.02 -2.16 -9.71
C SER A 15 0.92 -0.95 -9.84
N PHE A 16 2.15 -1.19 -10.29
CA PHE A 16 3.13 -0.15 -10.55
C PHE A 16 3.96 -0.47 -11.80
N LEU A 17 4.29 0.58 -12.56
CA LEU A 17 5.19 0.47 -13.70
C LEU A 17 6.63 0.67 -13.24
N CYS A 18 7.45 -0.37 -13.40
CA CYS A 18 8.87 -0.25 -13.13
C CYS A 18 9.55 0.62 -14.21
N LYS A 19 10.63 1.33 -13.85
CA LYS A 19 11.44 2.11 -14.81
C LYS A 19 12.04 1.28 -15.96
N CYS A 20 12.04 -0.05 -15.89
CA CYS A 20 12.45 -0.92 -16.99
C CYS A 20 11.33 -1.17 -18.01
N GLY A 21 10.13 -0.64 -17.80
CA GLY A 21 8.95 -0.85 -18.65
C GLY A 21 8.06 -2.03 -18.25
N GLU A 22 8.45 -2.79 -17.21
CA GLU A 22 7.66 -3.93 -16.72
C GLU A 22 6.54 -3.48 -15.78
N GLU A 23 5.30 -3.92 -16.05
CA GLU A 23 4.20 -3.76 -15.12
C GLU A 23 4.28 -4.81 -14.01
N ASN A 24 4.24 -4.37 -12.76
CA ASN A 24 4.33 -5.24 -11.60
C ASN A 24 3.08 -5.08 -10.74
N LYS A 25 2.65 -6.20 -10.13
CA LYS A 25 1.53 -6.23 -9.18
C LYS A 25 2.00 -6.77 -7.85
N LYS A 26 1.51 -6.19 -6.77
CA LYS A 26 1.83 -6.61 -5.40
C LYS A 26 0.62 -6.45 -4.49
N VAL A 27 0.39 -7.44 -3.64
CA VAL A 27 -0.55 -7.33 -2.52
C VAL A 27 0.19 -6.74 -1.32
N ILE A 28 -0.33 -5.66 -0.76
CA ILE A 28 0.21 -5.00 0.44
C ILE A 28 -0.84 -4.98 1.56
N LEU A 29 -0.35 -4.98 2.79
CA LEU A 29 -1.17 -4.80 3.99
C LEU A 29 -1.50 -3.31 4.14
N VAL A 30 -2.77 -3.00 4.35
CA VAL A 30 -3.29 -1.65 4.57
C VAL A 30 -3.92 -1.61 5.95
N ILE A 31 -3.45 -0.68 6.78
CA ILE A 31 -3.96 -0.46 8.14
C ILE A 31 -4.55 0.94 8.18
N ASN A 32 -5.82 1.04 8.55
CA ASN A 32 -6.56 2.30 8.63
C ASN A 32 -6.44 3.14 7.33
N GLY A 33 -6.53 2.47 6.18
CA GLY A 33 -6.50 3.11 4.87
C GLY A 33 -5.11 3.48 4.32
N TYR A 34 -4.02 3.21 5.05
CA TYR A 34 -2.65 3.42 4.55
C TYR A 34 -1.82 2.13 4.61
N GLY A 35 -1.01 1.90 3.59
CA GLY A 35 -0.08 0.77 3.54
C GLY A 35 1.07 1.04 2.59
N PHE A 36 2.24 0.48 2.87
CA PHE A 36 3.41 0.59 2.01
C PHE A 36 4.22 -0.71 2.02
N ASP A 37 4.96 -0.95 0.95
CA ASP A 37 5.89 -2.09 0.87
C ASP A 37 7.10 -1.76 -0.04
N ASP A 38 8.24 -2.41 0.20
CA ASP A 38 9.41 -2.39 -0.67
C ASP A 38 9.36 -3.61 -1.59
N VAL A 39 9.28 -3.38 -2.90
CA VAL A 39 9.11 -4.44 -3.88
C VAL A 39 10.27 -4.43 -4.86
N LYS A 40 10.89 -5.60 -5.06
CA LYS A 40 11.83 -5.81 -6.17
C LYS A 40 11.07 -6.15 -7.44
N CYS A 41 11.35 -5.41 -8.51
CA CYS A 41 10.88 -5.75 -9.85
C CYS A 41 11.41 -7.13 -10.25
N LYS A 42 10.52 -8.02 -10.70
CA LYS A 42 10.89 -9.40 -11.09
C LYS A 42 11.81 -9.45 -12.30
N ASN A 43 11.73 -8.46 -13.18
CA ASN A 43 12.50 -8.40 -14.42
C ASN A 43 13.91 -7.83 -14.18
N CYS A 44 14.03 -6.59 -13.68
CA CYS A 44 15.33 -5.91 -13.55
C CYS A 44 15.94 -5.92 -12.14
N GLY A 45 15.25 -6.47 -11.13
CA GLY A 45 15.73 -6.53 -9.74
C GLY A 45 15.79 -5.20 -8.99
N ARG A 46 15.46 -4.08 -9.64
CA ARG A 46 15.38 -2.75 -9.00
C ARG A 46 14.28 -2.74 -7.94
N ARG A 47 14.53 -2.03 -6.84
CA ARG A 47 13.54 -1.80 -5.78
C ARG A 47 12.67 -0.61 -6.14
N ALA A 48 11.39 -0.73 -5.83
CA ALA A 48 10.40 0.34 -5.87
C ALA A 48 9.64 0.32 -4.55
N MET A 49 9.40 1.51 -4.01
CA MET A 49 8.46 1.69 -2.91
C MET A 49 7.07 1.83 -3.51
N VAL A 50 6.12 1.03 -3.04
CA VAL A 50 4.71 1.12 -3.41
C VAL A 50 3.91 1.54 -2.19
N GLU A 51 3.00 2.47 -2.37
CA GLU A 51 2.12 2.95 -1.33
C GLU A 51 0.66 2.88 -1.78
N TYR A 52 -0.22 2.61 -0.83
CA TYR A 52 -1.66 2.79 -0.94
C TYR A 52 -2.09 3.77 0.13
N ASP A 53 -2.77 4.83 -0.29
CA ASP A 53 -3.38 5.83 0.58
C ASP A 53 -4.83 6.04 0.14
N ASN A 54 -5.78 5.68 1.01
CA ASN A 54 -7.20 5.82 0.76
C ASN A 54 -7.72 7.26 0.98
N LYS A 55 -6.84 8.24 1.30
CA LYS A 55 -7.14 9.68 1.43
C LYS A 55 -8.45 10.02 2.14
N VAL A 56 -8.85 9.22 3.13
CA VAL A 56 -10.02 9.54 3.97
C VAL A 56 -9.59 10.63 4.94
N ILE A 57 -9.55 11.88 4.47
CA ILE A 57 -9.36 13.06 5.31
C ILE A 57 -10.66 13.20 6.12
N SER A 58 -10.72 12.54 7.28
CA SER A 58 -11.76 12.83 8.26
C SER A 58 -11.48 14.19 8.89
N VAL A 59 -11.90 15.25 8.21
CA VAL A 59 -12.00 16.57 8.84
C VAL A 59 -13.11 16.47 9.88
N LYS A 60 -12.75 16.23 11.14
CA LYS A 60 -13.68 16.42 12.27
C LYS A 60 -13.89 17.92 12.45
N SER A 61 -15.08 18.40 12.09
CA SER A 61 -15.66 19.66 12.56
C SER A 61 -16.20 19.50 13.98
#